data_AF-A0A2P5B0P1-F1
#
_entry.id   AF-A0A2P5B0P1-F1
#
_cell.length_a   1.000
_cell.length_b   1.000
_cell.length_c   1.000
_cell.angle_alpha   90.00
_cell.angle_beta   90.00
_cell.angle_gamma   90.00
#
_symmetry.space_group_name_H-M   'P 1'
#
loop_
_entity.id
_entity.type
_entity.pdbx_description
1 polymer ?
#
loop_
_entity_poly.entity_id
_entity_poly.type
_entity_poly.pdbx_seq_one_letter_code
_entity_poly.pdbx_strand_id
1 'polypeptide(L)' 'MITIATDRIGKALAFEFVSKGLNLVLVGRNPSKLEVTSREIRKAIEEVEVKSIVIDLAKCRGEELVDLIDKEK' A
#
# COMPACT_ATOMS: atom_id res chain seq x y z
N MET A 1 -5.95 -1.55 -3.98
CA MET A 1 -4.73 -0.75 -4.25
C MET A 1 -5.01 0.68 -3.82
N ILE A 2 -4.14 1.28 -3.00
CA ILE A 2 -4.25 2.69 -2.57
C ILE A 2 -2.98 3.43 -2.99
N THR A 3 -3.13 4.47 -3.79
CA THR A 3 -2.03 5.25 -4.38
C THR A 3 -1.61 6.47 -3.54
N ILE A 4 -2.45 6.90 -2.58
CA ILE A 4 -2.20 8.04 -1.68
C ILE A 4 -2.05 7.54 -0.23
N ALA A 5 -1.54 6.31 -0.06
CA ALA A 5 -1.55 5.59 1.24
C ALA A 5 -0.82 6.33 2.38
N THR A 6 0.15 7.20 2.07
CA THR A 6 1.01 7.85 3.06
C THR A 6 0.51 9.20 3.58
N ASP A 7 -0.55 9.75 2.99
CA ASP A 7 -1.14 11.02 3.42
C ASP A 7 -2.36 10.78 4.33
N ARG A 8 -2.78 11.83 5.06
CA ARG A 8 -3.84 11.75 6.09
C ARG A 8 -5.12 11.04 5.61
N ILE A 9 -5.53 11.27 4.36
CA ILE A 9 -6.74 10.69 3.78
C ILE A 9 -6.52 9.23 3.37
N GLY A 10 -5.44 8.93 2.66
CA GLY A 10 -5.20 7.57 2.19
C GLY A 10 -4.91 6.60 3.35
N LYS A 11 -4.32 7.09 4.45
CA LYS A 11 -4.19 6.31 5.69
C LYS A 11 -5.55 5.98 6.30
N ALA A 12 -6.45 6.96 6.44
CA ALA A 12 -7.80 6.72 6.95
C ALA A 12 -8.58 5.72 6.08
N LEU A 13 -8.50 5.88 4.76
CA LEU A 13 -9.12 4.96 3.80
C LEU A 13 -8.52 3.55 3.88
N ALA A 14 -7.19 3.45 4.07
CA ALA A 14 -6.55 2.16 4.30
C ALA A 14 -7.16 1.48 5.53
N PHE A 15 -7.19 2.16 6.68
CA PHE A 15 -7.81 1.60 7.89
C PHE A 15 -9.26 1.15 7.70
N GLU A 16 -10.07 1.90 6.95
CA GLU A 16 -11.45 1.50 6.66
C GLU A 16 -11.53 0.20 5.86
N PHE A 17 -10.67 0.01 4.85
CA PHE A 17 -10.63 -1.23 4.09
C PHE A 17 -10.11 -2.41 4.92
N VAL A 18 -9.09 -2.18 5.74
CA VAL A 18 -8.53 -3.22 6.61
C VAL A 18 -9.57 -3.68 7.64
N SER A 19 -10.34 -2.74 8.18
CA SER A 19 -11.44 -3.02 9.11
C SER A 19 -12.52 -3.94 8.52
N LYS A 20 -12.62 -3.99 7.19
CA LYS A 20 -13.51 -4.89 6.45
C LYS A 20 -12.84 -6.23 6.09
N GLY A 21 -11.64 -6.51 6.60
CA GLY A 21 -10.88 -7.75 6.33
C GLY A 21 -10.24 -7.80 4.94
N LEU A 22 -10.02 -6.65 4.30
CA LEU A 22 -9.46 -6.61 2.95
C LEU A 22 -7.94 -6.48 2.97
N ASN A 23 -7.29 -7.27 2.11
CA ASN A 23 -5.86 -7.17 1.85
C ASN A 23 -5.53 -5.89 1.08
N LEU A 24 -4.38 -5.30 1.36
CA LEU A 24 -3.98 -4.00 0.85
C LEU A 24 -2.62 -4.02 0.19
N VAL A 25 -2.57 -3.36 -0.97
CA VAL A 25 -1.32 -2.97 -1.61
C VAL A 25 -1.21 -1.46 -1.52
N LEU A 26 -0.24 -0.99 -0.73
CA LEU A 26 0.11 0.42 -0.58
C LEU A 26 1.15 0.77 -1.64
N VAL A 27 0.89 1.81 -2.42
CA VAL A 27 1.77 2.23 -3.51
C VAL A 27 2.17 3.68 -3.31
N GLY A 28 3.46 3.99 -3.45
CA GLY A 28 3.93 5.36 -3.27
C GLY A 28 5.42 5.55 -3.53
N ARG A 29 5.86 6.81 -3.49
CA ARG A 29 7.24 7.19 -3.85
C ARG A 29 8.24 7.14 -2.71
N ASN A 30 7.75 7.16 -1.47
CA ASN A 30 8.59 7.26 -0.29
C ASN A 30 8.56 5.94 0.52
N PRO A 31 9.63 5.13 0.45
CA PRO A 31 9.67 3.81 1.11
C PRO A 31 9.51 3.92 2.62
N SER A 32 10.14 4.91 3.25
CA SER A 32 10.10 5.07 4.70
C SER A 32 8.68 5.37 5.21
N LYS A 33 7.94 6.24 4.51
CA LYS A 33 6.54 6.54 4.86
C LYS A 33 5.61 5.34 4.62
N LEU A 34 5.84 4.57 3.55
CA LEU A 34 5.09 3.35 3.27
C LEU A 34 5.33 2.29 4.34
N GLU A 35 6.57 2.08 4.76
CA GLU A 35 6.91 1.12 5.81
C GLU A 35 6.20 1.47 7.12
N VAL A 36 6.28 2.73 7.56
CA VAL A 36 5.60 3.20 8.77
C VAL A 36 4.10 2.94 8.68
N THR A 37 3.47 3.32 7.58
CA THR A 37 2.02 3.12 7.38
C THR A 37 1.65 1.65 7.37
N SER A 38 2.42 0.80 6.67
CA SER A 38 2.18 -0.65 6.62
C SER A 38 2.29 -1.30 8.00
N ARG A 39 3.26 -0.86 8.81
CA ARG A 39 3.46 -1.36 10.17
C ARG A 39 2.33 -0.94 11.10
N GLU A 40 1.85 0.29 10.97
CA GLU A 40 0.69 0.78 11.74
C GLU A 40 -0.58 0.01 11.39
N ILE A 41 -0.81 -0.28 10.11
CA ILE A 41 -1.97 -1.05 9.66
C ILE A 41 -1.89 -2.50 10.16
N ARG A 42 -0.75 -3.18 9.98
CA ARG A 42 -0.53 -4.56 10.45
C ARG A 42 -0.67 -4.68 11.97
N LYS A 43 -0.33 -3.62 12.73
CA LYS A 43 -0.54 -3.58 14.19
C LYS A 43 -2.00 -3.42 14.58
N ALA A 44 -2.82 -2.80 13.73
CA ALA A 44 -4.23 -2.59 14.05
C ALA A 44 -5.06 -3.86 13.76
N ILE A 45 -4.70 -4.62 12.72
CA ILE A 45 -5.41 -5.83 12.30
C ILE A 45 -4.39 -6.85 11.82
N GLU A 46 -4.22 -7.95 12.58
CA GLU A 46 -3.24 -9.02 12.29
C GLU A 46 -3.68 -9.95 11.15
N GLU A 47 -4.98 -10.02 10.85
CA GLU A 47 -5.56 -10.96 9.88
C GLU A 47 -5.45 -10.52 8.41
N VAL A 48 -4.91 -9.34 8.14
CA VAL A 48 -4.83 -8.77 6.79
C VAL A 48 -3.42 -8.74 6.22
N GLU A 49 -3.29 -9.05 4.94
CA GLU A 49 -2.04 -8.90 4.23
C GLU A 49 -1.88 -7.46 3.74
N VAL A 50 -0.76 -6.82 4.13
CA VAL A 50 -0.40 -5.49 3.63
C VAL A 50 0.94 -5.56 2.92
N LYS A 51 0.95 -5.28 1.62
CA LYS A 51 2.15 -5.18 0.77
C LYS A 51 2.44 -3.71 0.44
N SER A 52 3.70 -3.37 0.27
CA SER A 52 4.16 -1.99 0.04
C SER A 52 5.04 -1.95 -1.20
N ILE A 53 4.58 -1.28 -2.26
CA ILE A 53 5.32 -1.14 -3.52
C ILE A 53 5.81 0.30 -3.65
N VAL A 54 7.13 0.43 -3.82
CA VAL A 54 7.78 1.73 -3.97
C VAL A 54 7.90 2.05 -5.45
N ILE A 55 7.08 2.97 -5.92
CA ILE A 55 7.05 3.35 -7.34
C ILE A 55 6.59 4.78 -7.52
N ASP A 56 7.14 5.44 -8.54
CA ASP A 56 6.64 6.73 -9.01
C ASP A 56 5.63 6.51 -10.11
N LEU A 57 4.34 6.50 -9.75
CA LEU A 57 3.23 6.35 -10.70
C LEU A 57 3.21 7.44 -11.78
N ALA A 58 3.82 8.61 -11.55
CA ALA A 58 3.92 9.65 -12.57
C ALA A 58 4.97 9.33 -13.64
N LYS A 59 5.91 8.42 -13.36
CA LYS A 59 7.01 8.04 -14.25
C LYS A 59 6.91 6.60 -14.74
N CYS A 60 5.93 5.84 -14.26
CA CYS A 60 5.82 4.41 -14.53
C CYS A 60 4.74 4.12 -15.57
N ARG A 61 5.02 3.20 -16.49
CA ARG A 61 4.04 2.69 -17.46
C ARG A 61 3.24 1.53 -16.84
N GLY A 62 2.03 1.30 -17.36
CA GLY A 62 1.12 0.27 -16.84
C GLY A 62 1.72 -1.14 -16.86
N GLU A 63 2.58 -1.45 -17.83
CA GLU A 63 3.24 -2.76 -17.96
C GLU A 63 4.24 -3.02 -16.81
N GLU A 64 5.05 -2.02 -16.46
CA GLU A 64 6.04 -2.11 -15.37
C GLU A 64 5.38 -2.30 -13.99
N LEU A 65 4.16 -1.79 -13.81
CA LEU A 65 3.36 -2.00 -12.60
C LEU A 65 2.93 -3.46 -12.43
N VAL A 66 2.58 -4.13 -13.53
CA VAL A 66 2.15 -5.54 -13.49
C VAL A 66 3.33 -6.42 -13.09
N ASP A 67 4.52 -6.16 -13.64
CA ASP A 67 5.74 -6.89 -13.29
C ASP A 67 6.09 -6.73 -11.81
N LEU A 68 5.95 -5.52 -11.25
CA LEU A 68 6.21 -5.28 -9.82
C LEU A 68 5.22 -6.00 -8.90
N ILE A 69 3.96 -6.13 -9.31
CA ILE A 69 2.93 -6.84 -8.53
C ILE A 69 3.13 -8.36 -8.63
N ASP A 70 3.50 -8.89 -9.80
CA ASP A 70 3.75 -10.32 -9.98
C ASP A 70 5.03 -10.78 -9.26
N LYS A 71 6.05 -9.92 -9.21
CA LYS A 71 7.31 -10.20 -8.50
C LYS A 71 7.18 -10.19 -6.97
N GLU A 72 6.16 -9.50 -6.46
CA GLU A 72 5.81 -9.42 -5.03
C GLU A 72 4.70 -10.40 -4.64
N LYS A 73 4.34 -11.36 -5.51
CA LYS A 73 3.26 -12.33 -5.28
C LYS A 73 3.58 -13.32 -4.18
#